data_AF-A0A942GR34-F1
#
_entry.id   AF-A0A942GR34-F1
#
_cell.length_a   1.000
_cell.length_b   1.000
_cell.length_c   1.000
_cell.angle_alpha   90.00
_cell.angle_beta   90.00
_cell.angle_gamma   90.00
#
_symmetry.space_group_name_H-M   'P 1'
#
loop_
_entity.id
_entity.type
_entity.pdbx_description
1 polymer ?
#
loop_
_entity_poly.entity_id
_entity_poly.type
_entity_poly.pdbx_seq_one_letter_code
_entity_poly.pdbx_strand_id
1 'polypeptide(L)' 'MKITGEMTIFEALRAYPRAADVFKAHAMPCSGCMAMVGESIEKGAHRHGADLEKLLEDLNSLGDNPTERNK' A
#
# COMPACT_ATOMS: atom_id res chain seq x y z
N MET A 1 -10.32 1.87 -7.53
CA MET A 1 -9.06 2.52 -7.97
C MET A 1 -7.92 1.59 -7.62
N LYS A 2 -7.02 1.28 -8.56
CA LYS A 2 -5.92 0.33 -8.33
C LYS A 2 -4.72 1.05 -7.70
N ILE A 3 -4.22 0.54 -6.57
CA ILE A 3 -2.98 0.99 -5.92
C ILE A 3 -1.80 0.37 -6.67
N THR A 4 -0.78 1.19 -6.98
CA THR A 4 0.46 0.78 -7.66
C THR A 4 1.68 1.09 -6.80
N GLY A 5 2.81 0.44 -7.06
CA GLY A 5 4.06 0.66 -6.31
C GLY A 5 4.64 2.07 -6.43
N GLU A 6 4.30 2.78 -7.52
CA GLU A 6 4.71 4.15 -7.79
C GLU A 6 3.97 5.18 -6.91
N MET A 7 2.77 4.84 -6.44
CA MET A 7 2.02 5.72 -5.53
C MET A 7 2.80 5.92 -4.24
N THR A 8 2.68 7.12 -3.67
CA THR A 8 3.19 7.35 -2.33
C THR A 8 2.35 6.60 -1.30
N ILE A 9 3.00 6.18 -0.21
CA ILE A 9 2.29 5.56 0.91
C ILE A 9 1.24 6.53 1.47
N PHE A 10 1.55 7.83 1.48
CA PHE A 10 0.60 8.88 1.89
C PHE A 10 -0.64 8.96 1.00
N GLU A 11 -0.48 8.94 -0.34
CA GLU A 11 -1.62 8.92 -1.27
C GLU A 11 -2.48 7.67 -1.08
N ALA A 12 -1.87 6.50 -0.91
CA ALA A 12 -2.61 5.26 -0.66
C ALA A 12 -3.39 5.31 0.66
N LEU A 13 -2.80 5.85 1.74
CA LEU A 13 -3.48 6.04 3.03
C LEU A 13 -4.60 7.08 2.96
N ARG A 14 -4.43 8.15 2.17
CA ARG A 14 -5.46 9.17 1.93
C ARG A 14 -6.65 8.60 1.15
N ALA A 15 -6.37 7.76 0.15
CA ALA A 15 -7.40 7.09 -0.64
C ALA A 15 -8.11 5.98 0.16
N TYR A 16 -7.34 5.22 0.94
CA TYR A 16 -7.82 4.08 1.72
C TYR A 16 -7.22 4.11 3.14
N PRO A 17 -7.90 4.71 4.11
CA PRO A 17 -7.40 4.77 5.49
C PRO A 17 -7.13 3.39 6.11
N ARG A 18 -7.85 2.35 5.65
CA ARG A 18 -7.64 0.94 6.05
C ARG A 18 -6.32 0.34 5.55
N ALA A 19 -5.66 0.96 4.58
CA ALA A 19 -4.35 0.54 4.10
C ALA A 19 -3.28 0.57 5.21
N ALA A 20 -3.49 1.37 6.26
CA ALA A 20 -2.60 1.42 7.42
C ALA A 20 -2.40 0.05 8.09
N ASP A 21 -3.47 -0.74 8.18
CA ASP A 21 -3.40 -2.08 8.79
C ASP A 21 -2.63 -3.06 7.90
N VAL A 22 -2.78 -2.94 6.57
CA VAL A 22 -2.04 -3.74 5.59
C VAL A 22 -0.55 -3.41 5.64
N PHE A 23 -0.17 -2.12 5.58
CA PHE A 23 1.24 -1.72 5.72
C PHE A 23 1.85 -2.26 7.02
N LYS A 24 1.12 -2.18 8.14
CA LYS A 24 1.57 -2.70 9.43
C LYS A 24 1.77 -4.23 9.42
N ALA A 25 0.88 -4.97 8.77
CA ALA A 25 1.00 -6.43 8.62
C ALA A 25 2.23 -6.82 7.78
N HIS A 26 2.61 -5.99 6.81
CA HIS A 26 3.78 -6.18 5.94
C HIS A 26 5.09 -5.62 6.53
N ALA A 27 5.19 -5.51 7.85
CA ALA A 27 6.35 -4.95 8.55
C ALA A 27 6.76 -3.54 8.09
N MET A 28 5.83 -2.80 7.51
CA MET A 28 5.95 -1.37 7.24
C MET A 28 5.13 -0.62 8.27
N PRO A 29 5.66 -0.40 9.49
CA PRO A 29 4.96 0.39 10.48
C PRO A 29 4.66 1.75 9.86
N CYS A 30 3.38 2.15 9.92
CA CYS A 30 2.96 3.51 9.62
C CYS A 30 3.63 4.44 10.65
N SER A 31 4.87 4.78 10.37
CA SER A 31 5.58 5.80 11.12
C SER A 31 4.99 7.10 10.60
N GLY A 32 4.22 7.79 11.45
CA GLY A 32 3.75 9.16 11.21
C GLY A 32 4.91 10.17 11.13
N CYS A 33 6.04 9.75 10.58
CA CYS A 33 7.24 10.51 10.41
C CYS A 33 7.15 11.23 9.06
N MET A 34 7.47 12.51 9.03
CA MET A 34 7.42 13.37 7.84
C MET A 34 8.21 12.81 6.64
N ALA A 35 9.08 11.82 6.84
CA ALA A 35 9.80 11.10 5.80
C ALA A 35 8.89 10.27 4.86
N MET A 36 7.72 9.82 5.32
CA MET A 36 6.80 8.99 4.53
C MET A 36 5.95 9.79 3.53
N VAL A 37 5.93 11.12 3.63
CA VAL A 37 5.10 11.99 2.77
C VAL A 37 5.52 11.91 1.29
N GLY A 38 6.78 11.55 1.00
CA GLY A 38 7.30 11.39 -0.36
C GLY A 38 7.82 9.99 -0.69
N GLU A 39 7.57 8.99 0.18
CA GLU A 39 8.05 7.64 -0.05
C GLU A 39 7.04 6.84 -0.89
N SER A 40 7.49 6.30 -2.03
CA SER A 40 6.69 5.37 -2.83
C SER A 40 6.54 4.04 -2.12
N ILE A 41 5.43 3.35 -2.36
CA ILE A 41 5.15 2.04 -1.79
C ILE A 41 6.26 1.05 -2.12
N GLU A 42 6.75 1.06 -3.37
CA GLU A 42 7.86 0.22 -3.81
C GLU A 42 9.15 0.48 -3.00
N LYS A 43 9.54 1.75 -2.85
CA LYS A 43 10.76 2.11 -2.11
C LYS A 43 10.64 1.75 -0.62
N GLY A 44 9.47 1.99 -0.02
CA GLY A 44 9.19 1.60 1.35
C GLY A 44 9.28 0.08 1.52
N ALA A 45 8.65 -0.68 0.63
CA ALA A 45 8.68 -2.13 0.66
C ALA A 45 10.11 -2.67 0.58
N HIS A 46 10.92 -2.17 -0.37
CA HIS A 46 12.33 -2.57 -0.50
C HIS A 46 13.18 -2.19 0.72
N ARG A 47 12.99 -1.00 1.30
CA ARG A 47 13.74 -0.56 2.49
C ARG A 47 13.46 -1.42 3.72
N HIS A 48 12.21 -1.85 3.85
CA HIS A 48 11.74 -2.64 4.99
C HIS A 48 11.74 -4.17 4.73
N GLY A 49 12.15 -4.60 3.53
CA GLY A 49 12.18 -6.01 3.15
C GLY A 49 10.80 -6.65 2.98
N ALA A 50 9.76 -5.83 2.74
CA ALA A 50 8.42 -6.29 2.47
C ALA A 50 8.30 -6.83 1.03
N ASP A 51 7.44 -7.83 0.85
CA ASP A 51 7.09 -8.37 -0.46
C ASP A 51 6.15 -7.39 -1.18
N LEU A 52 6.67 -6.70 -2.19
CA LEU A 52 5.92 -5.67 -2.92
C LEU A 52 4.68 -6.25 -3.62
N GLU A 53 4.76 -7.47 -4.18
CA GLU A 53 3.64 -8.07 -4.89
C GLU A 53 2.51 -8.39 -3.92
N LYS A 54 2.82 -9.06 -2.81
CA LYS A 54 1.82 -9.39 -1.78
C LYS A 54 1.21 -8.16 -1.14
N LEU A 55 2.03 -7.15 -0.86
CA LEU A 55 1.57 -5.88 -0.34
C LEU A 55 0.55 -5.23 -1.29
N LEU A 56 0.88 -5.15 -2.58
CA LEU A 56 -0.02 -4.56 -3.57
C LEU A 56 -1.31 -5.37 -3.72
N GLU A 57 -1.25 -6.69 -3.63
CA GLU A 57 -2.43 -7.56 -3.63
C GLU A 57 -3.36 -7.27 -2.44
N ASP A 58 -2.81 -7.24 -1.22
CA ASP A 58 -3.58 -6.94 -0.02
C ASP A 58 -4.14 -5.52 -0.01
N LEU A 59 -3.35 -4.54 -0.47
CA LEU A 59 -3.78 -3.15 -0.59
C LEU A 59 -4.92 -2.99 -1.59
N ASN A 60 -4.82 -3.65 -2.75
CA ASN A 60 -5.87 -3.62 -3.76
C ASN A 60 -7.13 -4.35 -3.29
N SER A 61 -6.99 -5.40 -2.46
CA SER A 61 -8.13 -6.11 -1.85
C SER A 61 -8.97 -5.24 -0.90
N LEU A 62 -8.46 -4.07 -0.47
CA LEU A 62 -9.24 -3.10 0.33
C LEU A 62 -10.23 -2.27 -0.48
N GLY A 63 -9.94 -2.05 -1.76
CA GLY A 63 -10.72 -1.22 -2.69
C GLY A 63 -11.36 -1.99 -3.84
N ASP A 64 -10.93 -3.24 -4.03
CA ASP A 64 -11.48 -4.19 -4.98
C ASP A 64 -12.41 -5.13 -4.19
N ASN A 65 -13.72 -4.85 -4.24
CA ASN A 65 -14.59 -6.01 -4.41
C ASN A 65 -14.22 -6.56 -5.79
N PRO A 66 -14.04 -7.89 -5.96
CA PRO A 66 -13.83 -8.52 -7.25
C PRO A 66 -15.12 -8.41 -8.07
N THR A 67 -15.44 -7.22 -8.54
CA THR A 67 -16.44 -6.98 -9.56
C THR A 67 -15.67 -6.57 -10.80
N GLU A 68 -15.62 -7.53 -11.72
CA GLU A 68 -15.42 -7.32 -13.16
C GLU A 68 -13.98 -7.29 -13.66
N ARG A 69 -13.37 -8.48 -13.70
CA ARG A 69 -12.79 -8.90 -14.97
C ARG A 69 -12.99 -10.39 -15.22
N ASN A 70 -13.80 -10.66 -16.25
CA ASN A 70 -13.95 -11.91 -16.99
C ASN A 70 -15.07 -12.89 -16.57
N LYS A 71 -16.29 -12.61 -17.04
CA LYS A 71 -16.94 -13.53 -17.99
C LYS A 71 -17.85 -12.79 -18.95
#